data_AF-A0A1Q3HTQ8-F1
#
_entry.id   AF-A0A1Q3HTQ8-F1
#
_cell.length_a   1.000
_cell.length_b   1.000
_cell.length_c   1.000
_cell.angle_alpha   90.00
_cell.angle_beta   90.00
_cell.angle_gamma   90.00
#
_symmetry.space_group_name_H-M   'P 1'
#
loop_
_entity.id
_entity.type
_entity.pdbx_description
1 polymer ?
#
loop_
_entity_poly.entity_id
_entity_poly.type
_entity_poly.pdbx_seq_one_letter_code
_entity_poly.pdbx_strand_id
1 'polypeptide(L)'
;MSPRHALPSLLALGAVTLPSLARAEVMDKVPLPWEPHFILATGIVALACTLLARRPRWIPVLLAGVLSCVWAGLRFQDDLYDPFVGPAIREELPTGKFLAYQWLVPLQALLPAILTASFLLTRRIRRPRTVSAS
;
A
#
# COMPACT_ATOMS: atom_id res chain seq x y z
N MET A 1 23.56 -16.37 48.90
CA MET A 1 22.49 -16.52 47.89
C MET A 1 23.04 -17.39 46.77
N SER A 2 22.42 -18.55 46.53
CA SER A 2 22.96 -19.60 45.64
C SER A 2 22.82 -19.20 44.16
N PRO A 3 23.89 -19.22 43.34
CA PRO A 3 23.87 -18.82 41.93
C PRO A 3 22.99 -19.71 41.04
N ARG A 4 22.45 -20.82 41.59
CA ARG A 4 21.61 -21.79 40.87
C ARG A 4 20.20 -21.28 40.54
N HIS A 5 19.72 -20.22 41.20
CA HIS A 5 18.41 -19.60 40.91
C HIS A 5 18.49 -18.41 39.95
N ALA A 6 19.69 -17.87 39.69
CA ALA A 6 19.86 -16.71 38.80
C ALA A 6 19.72 -17.09 37.32
N LEU A 7 20.24 -18.25 36.93
CA LEU A 7 20.17 -18.78 35.56
C LEU A 7 18.74 -18.96 35.01
N PRO A 8 17.82 -19.65 35.71
CA PRO A 8 16.44 -19.80 35.23
C PRO A 8 15.69 -18.46 35.21
N SER A 9 16.01 -17.55 36.14
CA SER A 9 15.42 -16.21 36.18
C SER A 9 15.86 -15.36 34.99
N LEU A 10 17.14 -15.43 34.61
CA LEU A 10 17.70 -14.74 33.43
C LEU A 10 17.20 -15.35 32.11
N LEU A 11 17.05 -16.67 32.04
CA LEU A 11 16.46 -17.35 30.88
C LEU A 11 14.97 -17.03 30.73
N ALA A 12 14.22 -16.96 31.84
CA ALA A 12 12.83 -16.53 31.83
C ALA A 12 12.71 -15.05 31.45
N LEU A 13 13.60 -14.19 31.96
CA LEU A 13 13.65 -12.79 31.55
C LEU A 13 13.94 -12.67 30.05
N GLY A 14 14.93 -13.41 29.55
CA GLY A 14 15.27 -13.48 28.13
C GLY A 14 14.11 -13.99 27.28
N ALA A 15 13.41 -15.05 27.69
CA ALA A 15 12.25 -15.57 26.97
C ALA A 15 11.06 -14.58 26.93
N VAL A 16 10.94 -13.70 27.93
CA VAL A 16 9.91 -12.65 27.99
C VAL A 16 10.33 -11.40 27.21
N THR A 17 11.63 -11.04 27.21
CA THR A 17 12.13 -9.84 26.55
C THR A 17 12.54 -10.06 25.09
N LEU A 18 12.96 -11.27 24.70
CA LEU A 18 13.35 -11.61 23.32
C LEU A 18 12.20 -11.39 22.32
N PRO A 19 10.96 -11.81 22.58
CA PRO A 19 9.83 -11.51 21.68
C PRO A 19 9.56 -10.01 21.61
N SER A 20 9.73 -9.29 22.72
CA SER A 20 9.52 -7.83 22.81
C SER A 20 10.60 -7.04 22.06
N LEU A 21 11.87 -7.46 22.16
CA LEU A 21 12.99 -6.86 21.43
C LEU A 21 12.94 -7.17 19.93
N ALA A 22 12.62 -8.42 19.57
CA ALA A 22 12.42 -8.81 18.18
C ALA A 22 11.23 -8.10 17.53
N ARG A 23 10.16 -7.82 18.30
CA ARG A 23 9.00 -7.01 17.87
C ARG A 23 9.37 -5.54 17.67
N ALA A 24 10.04 -4.93 18.65
CA ALA A 24 10.49 -3.55 18.56
C ALA A 24 11.44 -3.28 17.36
N GLU A 25 12.25 -4.27 16.95
CA GLU A 25 13.08 -4.16 15.73
C GLU A 25 12.28 -4.18 14.42
N VAL A 26 11.08 -4.77 14.41
CA VAL A 26 10.25 -4.86 13.21
C VAL A 26 9.68 -3.49 12.85
N MET A 27 9.12 -2.74 13.81
CA MET A 27 8.53 -1.44 13.48
C MET A 27 9.52 -0.34 13.10
N ASP A 28 10.78 -0.46 13.51
CA ASP A 28 11.83 0.49 13.10
C ASP A 28 12.23 0.33 11.62
N LYS A 29 11.81 -0.77 10.97
CA LYS A 29 12.16 -1.09 9.58
C LYS A 29 11.01 -1.12 8.61
N VAL A 30 9.76 -1.06 9.08
CA VAL A 30 8.59 -1.09 8.20
C VAL A 30 8.32 0.33 7.68
N PRO A 31 8.44 0.57 6.37
CA PRO A 31 8.14 1.87 5.79
C PRO A 31 6.64 2.13 5.84
N LEU A 32 6.24 3.25 6.44
CA LEU A 32 4.83 3.55 6.70
C LEU A 32 4.15 4.16 5.46
N PRO A 33 2.86 3.87 5.19
CA PRO A 33 2.21 4.27 3.95
C PRO A 33 2.02 5.78 3.79
N TRP A 34 2.06 6.55 4.88
CA TRP A 34 2.03 8.02 4.86
C TRP A 34 3.39 8.66 4.67
N GLU A 35 4.46 7.87 4.51
CA GLU A 35 5.76 8.43 4.19
C GLU A 35 5.76 9.12 2.82
N PRO A 36 6.53 10.22 2.68
CA PRO A 36 6.51 11.04 1.46
C PRO A 36 6.82 10.25 0.20
N HIS A 37 7.69 9.24 0.29
CA HIS A 37 8.12 8.46 -0.87
C HIS A 37 6.97 7.64 -1.48
N PHE A 38 6.09 7.04 -0.67
CA PHE A 38 4.89 6.33 -1.17
C PHE A 38 3.88 7.28 -1.79
N ILE A 39 3.66 8.44 -1.17
CA ILE A 39 2.73 9.46 -1.67
C ILE A 39 3.22 9.98 -3.03
N LEU A 40 4.50 10.33 -3.13
CA LEU A 40 5.13 10.80 -4.37
C LEU A 40 5.10 9.73 -5.46
N ALA A 41 5.49 8.49 -5.15
CA ALA A 41 5.50 7.41 -6.12
C ALA A 41 4.08 7.10 -6.65
N THR A 42 3.08 7.04 -5.76
CA THR A 42 1.67 6.88 -6.15
C THR A 42 1.21 8.03 -7.05
N GLY A 43 1.55 9.27 -6.69
CA GLY A 43 1.22 10.47 -7.47
C GLY A 43 1.84 10.46 -8.86
N ILE A 44 3.11 10.07 -8.98
CA ILE A 44 3.82 9.95 -10.27
C ILE A 44 3.16 8.90 -11.16
N VAL A 45 2.84 7.73 -10.60
CA VAL A 45 2.19 6.64 -11.36
C VAL A 45 0.79 7.04 -11.80
N ALA A 46 0.01 7.66 -10.91
CA ALA A 46 -1.30 8.20 -11.26
C ALA A 46 -1.21 9.24 -12.39
N LEU A 47 -0.23 10.15 -12.33
CA LEU A 47 0.00 11.13 -13.39
C LEU A 47 0.38 10.46 -14.71
N ALA A 48 1.27 9.47 -14.69
CA ALA A 48 1.67 8.72 -15.88
C ALA A 48 0.47 8.01 -16.52
N CYS A 49 -0.36 7.33 -15.72
CA CYS A 49 -1.55 6.63 -16.20
C CYS A 49 -2.57 7.59 -16.81
N THR A 50 -2.82 8.73 -16.19
CA THR A 50 -3.75 9.75 -16.73
C THR A 50 -3.24 10.38 -18.03
N LEU A 51 -1.94 10.67 -18.14
CA LEU A 51 -1.31 11.18 -19.38
C LEU A 51 -1.40 10.17 -20.53
N LEU A 52 -1.21 8.89 -20.24
CA LEU A 52 -1.39 7.80 -21.20
C LEU A 52 -2.87 7.68 -21.63
N ALA A 53 -3.80 7.73 -20.67
CA ALA A 53 -5.24 7.63 -20.94
C ALA A 53 -5.81 8.80 -21.77
N ARG A 54 -5.16 9.98 -21.72
CA ARG A 54 -5.51 11.15 -22.56
C ARG A 54 -5.28 10.92 -24.05
N ARG A 55 -4.37 10.00 -24.42
CA ARG A 55 -4.03 9.77 -25.83
C ARG A 55 -5.25 9.21 -26.60
N PRO A 56 -5.40 9.52 -27.91
CA PRO A 56 -6.53 9.06 -28.72
C PRO A 56 -6.44 7.58 -29.13
N ARG A 57 -5.26 6.98 -29.04
CA ARG A 57 -5.01 5.58 -29.44
C ARG A 57 -5.34 4.62 -28.29
N TRP A 58 -5.73 3.39 -28.61
CA TRP A 58 -6.06 2.36 -27.61
C TRP A 58 -4.83 1.78 -26.90
N ILE A 59 -3.69 1.62 -27.60
CA ILE A 59 -2.43 1.11 -27.03
C ILE A 59 -2.01 1.85 -25.74
N PRO A 60 -1.91 3.19 -25.71
CA PRO A 60 -1.52 3.90 -24.48
C PRO A 60 -2.55 3.75 -23.35
N VAL A 61 -3.84 3.58 -23.67
CA VAL A 61 -4.87 3.28 -22.65
C VAL A 61 -4.64 1.90 -22.04
N LEU A 62 -4.30 0.90 -22.87
CA LEU A 62 -3.94 -0.44 -22.38
C LEU A 62 -2.68 -0.37 -21.50
N LEU A 63 -1.65 0.38 -21.91
CA LEU A 63 -0.45 0.58 -21.11
C LEU A 63 -0.75 1.25 -19.76
N ALA A 64 -1.66 2.23 -19.71
CA ALA A 64 -2.10 2.82 -18.45
C ALA A 64 -2.78 1.79 -17.53
N GLY A 65 -3.59 0.90 -18.11
CA GLY A 65 -4.21 -0.21 -17.39
C GLY A 65 -3.17 -1.18 -16.82
N VAL A 66 -2.23 -1.65 -17.65
CA VAL A 66 -1.14 -2.53 -17.22
C VAL A 66 -0.30 -1.88 -16.11
N LEU A 67 0.08 -0.62 -16.28
CA LEU A 67 0.85 0.12 -15.28
C LEU A 67 0.10 0.25 -13.95
N SER A 68 -1.21 0.50 -14.00
CA SER A 68 -2.05 0.55 -12.80
C SER A 68 -2.14 -0.80 -12.09
N CYS A 69 -2.25 -1.90 -12.85
CA CYS A 69 -2.24 -3.26 -12.29
C CYS A 69 -0.89 -3.62 -11.67
N VAL A 70 0.22 -3.29 -12.33
CA VAL A 70 1.57 -3.52 -11.79
C VAL A 70 1.76 -2.73 -10.50
N TRP A 71 1.35 -1.46 -10.48
CA TRP A 71 1.42 -0.63 -9.27
C TRP A 71 0.59 -1.19 -8.12
N ALA A 72 -0.65 -1.61 -8.40
CA ALA A 72 -1.51 -2.23 -7.40
C ALA A 72 -0.86 -3.52 -6.85
N GLY A 73 -0.31 -4.36 -7.72
CA GLY A 73 0.42 -5.57 -7.34
C GLY A 73 1.59 -5.28 -6.41
N LEU A 74 2.41 -4.27 -6.72
CA LEU A 74 3.51 -3.84 -5.85
C LEU A 74 3.02 -3.29 -4.51
N ARG A 75 1.92 -2.54 -4.50
CA ARG A 75 1.38 -1.97 -3.25
C ARG A 75 0.69 -3.00 -2.36
N PHE A 76 0.13 -4.08 -2.94
CA PHE A 76 -0.42 -5.20 -2.19
C PHE A 76 0.64 -6.19 -1.68
N GLN A 77 1.91 -6.02 -2.05
CA GLN A 77 3.05 -6.71 -1.43
C GLN A 77 3.57 -6.00 -0.17
N ASP A 78 2.81 -5.05 0.37
CA ASP A 78 3.15 -4.34 1.61
C ASP A 78 3.18 -5.28 2.82
N ASP A 79 4.07 -4.99 3.77
CA ASP A 79 4.29 -5.75 4.99
C ASP A 79 3.03 -5.95 5.84
N LEU A 80 2.02 -5.08 5.69
CA LEU A 80 0.71 -5.27 6.32
C LEU A 80 0.04 -6.59 5.92
N TYR A 81 0.24 -7.06 4.69
CA TYR A 81 -0.37 -8.28 4.17
C TYR A 81 0.51 -9.51 4.37
N ASP A 82 1.73 -9.35 4.90
CA ASP A 82 2.58 -10.46 5.25
C ASP A 82 2.01 -11.21 6.47
N PRO A 83 1.90 -12.56 6.42
CA PRO A 83 1.30 -13.35 7.49
C PRO A 83 2.10 -13.31 8.80
N PHE A 84 3.37 -12.94 8.77
CA PHE A 84 4.25 -12.84 9.93
C PHE A 84 4.40 -11.39 10.43
N VAL A 85 4.47 -10.41 9.53
CA VAL A 85 4.69 -9.00 9.89
C VAL A 85 3.37 -8.26 10.16
N GLY A 86 2.30 -8.55 9.42
CA GLY A 86 0.99 -7.91 9.56
C GLY A 86 0.38 -8.00 10.97
N PRO A 87 0.42 -9.17 11.65
CA PRO A 87 -0.02 -9.28 13.03
C PRO A 87 0.80 -8.43 14.01
N ALA A 88 2.11 -8.32 13.81
CA ALA A 88 2.99 -7.50 14.66
C ALA A 88 2.68 -6.01 14.50
N ILE A 89 2.50 -5.54 13.26
CA ILE A 89 2.06 -4.17 12.94
C ILE A 89 0.75 -3.82 13.66
N ARG A 90 -0.19 -4.77 13.74
CA ARG A 90 -1.49 -4.57 14.41
C ARG A 90 -1.38 -4.44 15.92
N GLU A 91 -0.47 -5.19 16.54
CA GLU A 91 -0.26 -5.15 18.00
C GLU A 91 0.52 -3.91 18.44
N GLU A 92 1.41 -3.39 17.59
CA GLU A 92 2.29 -2.27 17.93
C GLU A 92 1.73 -0.88 17.58
N LEU A 93 0.92 -0.78 16.52
CA LEU A 93 0.32 0.50 16.15
C LEU A 93 -0.89 0.83 17.02
N PRO A 94 -1.02 2.11 17.47
CA PRO A 94 -2.27 2.61 18.01
C PRO A 94 -3.42 2.34 17.04
N THR A 95 -4.59 1.94 17.54
CA THR A 95 -5.75 1.52 16.73
C THR A 95 -6.08 2.51 15.60
N GLY A 96 -6.01 3.82 15.86
CA GLY A 96 -6.24 4.85 14.84
C GLY A 96 -5.22 4.85 13.71
N LYS A 97 -3.94 4.61 14.00
CA LYS A 97 -2.88 4.53 12.99
C LYS A 97 -2.96 3.22 12.20
N PHE A 98 -3.31 2.12 12.86
CA PHE A 98 -3.55 0.85 12.18
C PHE A 98 -4.71 0.96 11.16
N LEU A 99 -5.83 1.57 11.57
CA LEU A 99 -6.95 1.83 10.66
C LEU A 99 -6.53 2.70 9.48
N ALA A 100 -5.78 3.78 9.73
CA ALA A 100 -5.23 4.61 8.66
C ALA A 100 -4.37 3.77 7.71
N TYR A 101 -3.45 2.96 8.24
CA TYR A 101 -2.60 2.07 7.44
C TYR A 101 -3.46 1.14 6.55
N GLN A 102 -4.42 0.44 7.16
CA GLN A 102 -5.30 -0.52 6.50
C GLN A 102 -6.08 0.08 5.32
N TRP A 103 -6.48 1.35 5.40
CA TRP A 103 -7.22 2.02 4.34
C TRP A 103 -6.33 2.74 3.32
N LEU A 104 -5.19 3.26 3.75
CA LEU A 104 -4.34 4.10 2.92
C LEU A 104 -3.55 3.27 1.90
N VAL A 105 -3.16 2.04 2.25
CA VAL A 105 -2.52 1.08 1.32
C VAL A 105 -3.41 0.73 0.12
N PRO A 106 -4.64 0.20 0.29
CA PRO A 106 -5.51 -0.10 -0.84
C PRO A 106 -5.91 1.15 -1.61
N LEU A 107 -6.06 2.29 -0.93
CA LEU A 107 -6.32 3.57 -1.61
C LEU A 107 -5.15 3.94 -2.54
N GLN A 108 -3.91 3.87 -2.06
CA GLN A 108 -2.71 4.11 -2.89
C GLN A 108 -2.57 3.10 -4.02
N ALA A 109 -2.90 1.83 -3.78
CA ALA A 109 -2.86 0.77 -4.77
C ALA A 109 -3.83 1.04 -5.93
N LEU A 110 -5.04 1.47 -5.60
CA LEU A 110 -6.14 1.62 -6.56
C LEU A 110 -6.24 3.02 -7.18
N LEU A 111 -5.58 4.04 -6.60
CA LEU A 111 -5.68 5.42 -7.06
C LEU A 111 -5.39 5.58 -8.57
N PRO A 112 -4.32 5.00 -9.15
CA PRO A 112 -4.05 5.15 -10.58
C PRO A 112 -5.15 4.55 -11.45
N ALA A 113 -5.70 3.39 -11.04
CA ALA A 113 -6.77 2.71 -11.76
C ALA A 113 -8.08 3.51 -11.72
N ILE A 114 -8.45 4.04 -10.54
CA ILE A 114 -9.66 4.85 -10.35
C ILE A 114 -9.59 6.14 -11.17
N LEU A 115 -8.45 6.82 -11.16
CA LEU A 115 -8.25 8.05 -11.94
C LEU A 115 -8.29 7.77 -13.45
N THR A 116 -7.69 6.66 -13.88
CA THR A 116 -7.72 6.25 -15.29
C THR A 116 -9.14 5.91 -15.74
N ALA A 117 -9.86 5.11 -14.96
CA ALA A 117 -11.23 4.69 -15.26
C ALA A 117 -12.21 5.88 -15.27
N SER A 118 -12.15 6.76 -14.28
CA SER A 118 -12.99 7.97 -14.21
C SER A 118 -12.72 8.92 -15.38
N PHE A 119 -11.45 9.06 -15.78
CA PHE A 119 -11.08 9.85 -16.96
C PHE A 119 -11.66 9.27 -18.25
N LEU A 120 -11.53 7.96 -18.46
CA LEU A 120 -12.09 7.28 -19.64
C LEU A 120 -13.61 7.36 -19.69
N LEU A 121 -14.28 7.19 -18.54
CA LEU A 121 -15.73 7.32 -18.42
C LEU A 121 -16.19 8.73 -18.78
N THR A 122 -15.55 9.75 -18.21
CA THR A 122 -15.83 11.16 -18.50
C THR A 122 -15.66 11.45 -20.00
N ARG A 123 -14.60 10.92 -20.61
CA ARG A 123 -14.33 11.07 -22.04
C ARG A 123 -15.40 10.39 -22.90
N ARG A 124 -15.93 9.24 -22.48
CA ARG A 124 -17.05 8.57 -23.17
C ARG A 124 -18.35 9.37 -23.08
N ILE A 125 -18.67 9.90 -21.90
CA ILE A 125 -19.89 10.69 -21.68
C ILE A 125 -19.85 12.01 -22.48
N ARG A 126 -18.68 12.64 -22.58
CA ARG A 126 -18.51 13.91 -23.31
C ARG A 126 -18.38 13.76 -24.83
N ARG A 127 -18.34 12.54 -25.39
CA ARG A 127 -18.37 12.41 -26.85
C ARG A 127 -19.76 12.81 -27.34
N PRO A 128 -19.89 13.85 -28.18
CA PRO A 128 -21.19 14.18 -28.75
C PRO A 128 -21.70 12.95 -29.50
N ARG A 129 -22.89 12.48 -29.14
CA ARG A 129 -23.67 11.59 -30.01
C ARG A 129 -23.86 12.39 -31.29
N THR A 130 -23.12 12.05 -32.33
CA THR A 130 -23.49 12.39 -33.70
C THR A 130 -24.83 11.70 -33.91
N VAL A 131 -25.91 12.43 -33.65
CA VAL A 131 -27.24 12.07 -34.11
C VAL A 131 -27.14 12.12 -35.62
N SER A 132 -26.99 10.94 -36.22
CA SER A 132 -27.13 10.75 -37.66
C SER A 132 -28.57 11.12 -38.01
N ALA A 133 -28.78 12.37 -38.42
CA ALA A 133 -29.96 12.75 -39.17
C ALA A 133 -29.79 12.15 -40.57
N SER A 134 -30.37 10.96 -40.76
CA SER A 134 -30.71 10.39 -42.06
C SER A 134 -32.21 10.48 -42.24
#